data_AF-A0A3D3LBP6-F1
#
_entry.id   AF-A0A3D3LBP6-F1
#
_cell.length_a   1.000
_cell.length_b   1.000
_cell.length_c   1.000
_cell.angle_alpha   90.00
_cell.angle_beta   90.00
_cell.angle_gamma   90.00
#
_symmetry.space_group_name_H-M   'P 1'
#
loop_
_entity.id
_entity.type
_entity.pdbx_description
1 polymer ?
#
loop_
_entity_poly.entity_id
_entity_poly.type
_entity_poly.pdbx_seq_one_letter_code
_entity_poly.pdbx_strand_id
1 'polypeptide(L)' 'MLAALPSPQEVLALRPSAEASERAEALLRKNSEIGLTLEEQAEWDEIKRVEHLVRVAKAKAALKLKPA' A
#
# COMPACT_ATOMS: atom_id res chain seq x y z
N MET A 1 -15.15 -6.61 19.51
CA MET A 1 -13.78 -7.12 19.73
C MET A 1 -12.88 -6.38 18.74
N LEU A 2 -12.00 -5.49 19.20
CA LEU A 2 -10.99 -4.91 18.32
C LEU A 2 -9.91 -5.98 18.16
N ALA A 3 -9.63 -6.38 16.92
CA ALA A 3 -8.53 -7.29 16.62
C ALA A 3 -7.24 -6.76 17.26
N ALA A 4 -6.40 -7.67 17.77
CA ALA A 4 -5.09 -7.29 18.28
C ALA A 4 -4.30 -6.57 17.18
N LEU A 5 -3.61 -5.49 17.54
CA LEU A 5 -2.74 -4.79 16.60
C LEU A 5 -1.59 -5.73 16.19
N PRO A 6 -1.21 -5.74 14.89
CA PRO A 6 -0.08 -6.55 14.43
C PRO A 6 1.22 -6.12 15.11
N SER A 7 2.10 -7.08 15.37
CA SER A 7 3.47 -6.85 15.83
C SER A 7 4.26 -6.03 14.80
N PRO A 8 5.34 -5.32 15.22
CA PRO A 8 6.20 -4.61 14.27
C PRO A 8 6.73 -5.49 13.13
N GLN A 9 7.05 -6.75 13.41
CA GLN A 9 7.50 -7.73 12.43
C GLN A 9 6.40 -8.05 11.41
N GLU A 10 5.17 -8.28 11.85
CA GLU A 10 4.01 -8.50 10.97
C GLU A 10 3.72 -7.27 10.11
N VAL A 11 3.83 -6.05 10.68
CA VAL A 11 3.68 -4.80 9.91
C VAL A 11 4.75 -4.69 8.81
N LEU A 12 6.00 -5.06 9.10
CA LEU A 12 7.08 -5.08 8.09
C LEU A 12 6.84 -6.14 7.01
N ALA A 13 6.20 -7.25 7.37
CA ALA A 13 5.85 -8.33 6.46
C ALA A 13 4.67 -7.99 5.54
N LEU A 14 3.84 -6.98 5.86
CA LEU A 14 2.72 -6.57 5.01
C LEU A 14 3.16 -6.37 3.55
N ARG A 15 2.37 -6.89 2.63
CA ARG A 15 2.51 -6.70 1.18
C ARG A 15 1.11 -6.43 0.61
N PRO A 16 1.01 -5.70 -0.51
CA PRO A 16 -0.24 -5.64 -1.26
C PRO A 16 -0.69 -7.06 -1.63
N SER A 17 -2.00 -7.27 -1.78
CA SER A 17 -2.50 -8.53 -2.33
C SER A 17 -2.09 -8.67 -3.81
N ALA A 18 -2.21 -9.89 -4.35
CA ALA A 18 -1.93 -10.13 -5.76
C ALA A 18 -2.83 -9.27 -6.66
N GLU A 19 -4.13 -9.23 -6.33
CA GLU A 19 -5.13 -8.46 -7.07
C GLU A 19 -4.82 -6.96 -7.04
N ALA A 20 -4.44 -6.42 -5.88
CA ALA A 20 -4.08 -5.02 -5.75
C ALA A 20 -2.78 -4.68 -6.53
N SER A 21 -1.82 -5.61 -6.58
CA SER A 21 -0.57 -5.44 -7.32
C SER A 21 -0.82 -5.44 -8.83
N GLU A 22 -1.55 -6.45 -9.33
CA GLU A 22 -1.94 -6.55 -10.73
C GLU A 22 -2.74 -5.33 -11.19
N ARG A 23 -3.67 -4.86 -10.34
CA ARG A 23 -4.48 -3.69 -10.66
C ARG A 23 -3.66 -2.41 -10.72
N ALA A 24 -2.73 -2.21 -9.78
CA ALA A 24 -1.82 -1.08 -9.80
C ALA A 24 -0.93 -1.09 -11.05
N GLU A 25 -0.41 -2.25 -11.46
CA GLU A 25 0.39 -2.39 -12.68
C GLU A 25 -0.42 -2.08 -13.95
N ALA A 26 -1.67 -2.55 -14.02
CA ALA A 26 -2.56 -2.28 -15.14
C ALA A 26 -2.86 -0.78 -15.28
N LEU A 27 -3.18 -0.11 -14.17
CA LEU A 27 -3.42 1.34 -14.14
C LEU A 27 -2.16 2.12 -14.52
N LEU A 28 -0.99 1.72 -14.01
CA LEU A 28 0.28 2.37 -14.35
C LEU A 28 0.58 2.28 -15.84
N ARG A 29 0.39 1.09 -16.43
CA ARG A 29 0.59 0.87 -17.88
C ARG A 29 -0.36 1.74 -18.69
N LYS A 30 -1.65 1.69 -18.40
CA LYS A 30 -2.66 2.49 -19.10
C LYS A 30 -2.36 4.00 -19.01
N ASN A 31 -2.01 4.48 -17.82
CA ASN A 31 -1.69 5.88 -17.60
C ASN A 31 -0.49 6.34 -18.44
N SER A 32 0.51 5.48 -18.64
CA SER A 32 1.68 5.79 -19.46
C SER A 32 1.40 5.84 -20.97
N GLU A 33 0.35 5.15 -21.43
CA GLU A 33 0.01 5.04 -22.85
C GLU A 33 -1.05 6.04 -23.28
N ILE A 34 -2.17 6.11 -22.55
CA ILE A 34 -3.38 6.83 -22.97
C ILE A 34 -4.03 7.65 -21.84
N GLY A 35 -3.48 7.60 -20.63
CA GLY A 35 -4.07 8.23 -19.44
C GLY A 35 -5.17 7.39 -18.78
N LEU A 36 -5.61 7.84 -17.60
CA LEU A 36 -6.69 7.21 -16.82
C LEU A 36 -8.03 7.93 -17.03
N THR A 37 -9.13 7.18 -16.95
CA THR A 37 -10.46 7.79 -16.77
C THR A 37 -10.59 8.38 -15.37
N LEU A 38 -11.67 9.12 -15.11
CA LEU A 38 -11.92 9.69 -13.78
C LEU A 38 -12.09 8.60 -12.71
N GLU A 39 -12.77 7.50 -13.05
CA GLU A 39 -13.00 6.37 -12.15
C GLU A 39 -11.69 5.65 -11.85
N GLU A 40 -10.86 5.44 -12.86
CA GLU A 40 -9.55 4.82 -12.70
C GLU A 40 -8.56 5.70 -11.94
N GLN A 41 -8.66 7.02 -12.12
CA GLN A 41 -7.89 7.98 -11.36
C GLN A 41 -8.28 7.93 -9.87
N ALA A 42 -9.57 7.85 -9.57
CA ALA A 42 -10.05 7.69 -8.20
C ALA A 42 -9.57 6.36 -7.58
N GLU A 43 -9.59 5.28 -8.35
CA GLU A 43 -9.04 3.99 -7.92
C GLU A 43 -7.53 4.06 -7.67
N TRP A 44 -6.79 4.70 -8.57
CA TRP A 44 -5.35 4.92 -8.44
C TRP A 44 -5.00 5.76 -7.20
N ASP A 45 -5.81 6.77 -6.90
CA ASP A 45 -5.66 7.59 -5.70
C ASP A 45 -5.89 6.80 -4.42
N GLU A 46 -6.88 5.90 -4.41
CA GLU A 46 -7.12 5.01 -3.28
C GLU A 46 -5.98 4.01 -3.07
N ILE A 47 -5.48 3.39 -4.14
CA ILE A 47 -4.30 2.50 -4.07
C ILE A 47 -3.10 3.24 -3.49
N LYS A 48 -2.80 4.46 -3.96
CA LYS A 48 -1.71 5.29 -3.42
C LYS A 48 -1.92 5.63 -1.95
N ARG A 49 -3.15 5.93 -1.53
CA ARG A 49 -3.47 6.27 -0.14
C ARG A 49 -3.17 5.10 0.79
N VAL A 50 -3.58 3.89 0.41
CA VAL A 50 -3.31 2.67 1.20
C VAL A 50 -1.81 2.36 1.22
N GLU A 51 -1.13 2.45 0.08
CA GLU A 51 0.32 2.22 0.00
C GLU A 51 1.09 3.19 0.90
N HIS A 52 0.72 4.48 0.88
CA HIS A 52 1.33 5.48 1.73
C HIS A 52 1.15 5.17 3.22
N LEU A 53 -0.06 4.76 3.62
CA LEU A 53 -0.35 4.36 4.99
C LEU A 53 0.51 3.16 5.42
N VAL A 54 0.65 2.15 4.56
CA VAL A 54 1.51 0.98 4.82
C VAL A 54 2.97 1.39 4.92
N ARG A 55 3.45 2.30 4.06
CA ARG A 55 4.82 2.82 4.12
C ARG A 55 5.11 3.50 5.46
N VAL A 56 4.20 4.36 5.93
CA VAL A 56 4.33 5.03 7.24
C VAL A 56 4.31 4.02 8.39
N ALA A 57 3.40 3.04 8.34
CA ALA A 57 3.31 1.98 9.35
C ALA A 57 4.61 1.16 9.43
N LYS A 58 5.18 0.78 8.28
CA LYS A 58 6.46 0.07 8.19
C LYS A 58 7.62 0.90 8.72
N ALA A 59 7.68 2.19 8.40
CA ALA A 59 8.71 3.08 8.94
C ALA A 59 8.66 3.13 10.48
N LYS A 60 7.46 3.27 11.06
CA LYS A 60 7.26 3.25 12.52
C LYS A 60 7.61 1.89 13.12
N ALA A 61 7.25 0.79 12.46
CA ALA A 61 7.59 -0.56 12.90
C ALA A 61 9.11 -0.79 12.91
N ALA A 62 9.82 -0.35 11.86
CA ALA A 62 11.27 -0.44 11.79
C ALA A 62 11.95 0.34 12.93
N LEU A 63 11.44 1.54 13.28
CA LEU A 63 11.96 2.32 14.41
C LEU A 63 11.82 1.59 15.75
N LYS A 64 10.72 0.85 15.96
CA LYS A 64 10.50 0.06 17.18
C LYS A 64 11.45 -1.15 17.31
N LEU A 65 12.05 -1.60 16.22
CA LEU A 65 12.96 -2.75 16.21
C LEU A 65 14.44 -2.34 16.24
N LYS A 66 14.75 -1.05 16.19
CA LYS A 66 16.13 -0.59 16.34
C LYS A 66 16.57 -0.76 17.80
N PRO A 67 17.74 -1.37 18.06
CA PRO A 67 18.34 -1.34 19.39
C PRO A 67 18.64 0.12 19.78
N ALA A 68 18.54 0.41 21.07
CA ALA A 68 18.80 1.73 21.66
C ALA A 68 20.26 2.16 21.50
#